data_AF-X0S6J0-F1
#
_entry.id   AF-X0S6J0-F1
#
_cell.length_a   1.000
_cell.length_b   1.000
_cell.length_c   1.000
_cell.angle_alpha   90.00
_cell.angle_beta   90.00
_cell.angle_gamma   90.00
#
_symmetry.space_group_name_H-M   'P 1'
#
loop_
_entity.id
_entity.type
_entity.pdbx_description
1 polymer ?
#
loop_
_entity_poly.entity_id
_entity_poly.type
_entity_poly.pdbx_seq_one_letter_code
_entity_poly.pdbx_strand_id
1 'polypeptide(L)'
;MRKSLFILTLAVLLIAISSVALADDVVKIGISEPMTGAMAVGGVLCMQGYELAHEQNPTVLGKTVELILVDNKSDKVESASAVSRLIEKEGVVAVFSG
;
A
#
# COMPACT_ATOMS: atom_id res chain seq x y z
N MET A 1 20.57 3.86 39.37
CA MET A 1 19.93 4.78 38.42
C MET A 1 20.61 4.75 37.04
N ARG A 2 21.91 5.01 36.91
CA ARG A 2 22.63 4.99 35.61
C ARG A 2 22.53 3.68 34.81
N LYS A 3 22.63 2.51 35.47
CA LYS A 3 22.51 1.19 34.82
C LYS A 3 21.09 0.89 34.31
N SER A 4 20.07 1.30 35.06
CA SER A 4 18.66 1.15 34.68
C SER A 4 18.28 2.06 33.51
N LEU A 5 18.83 3.27 33.46
CA LEU A 5 18.65 4.18 32.32
C LEU A 5 19.30 3.60 31.04
N PHE A 6 20.49 2.99 31.16
CA PHE A 6 21.19 2.38 30.03
C PHE A 6 20.44 1.17 29.46
N ILE A 7 19.86 0.32 30.32
CA ILE A 7 19.05 -0.83 29.91
C ILE A 7 17.78 -0.37 29.19
N LEU A 8 17.13 0.68 29.67
CA LEU A 8 15.93 1.23 29.03
C LEU A 8 16.25 1.80 27.64
N THR A 9 17.34 2.55 27.50
CA THR A 9 17.77 3.08 26.19
C THR A 9 18.11 1.95 25.21
N LEU A 10 18.79 0.88 25.66
CA LEU A 10 19.12 -0.26 24.82
C LEU A 10 17.87 -1.04 24.38
N ALA A 11 16.88 -1.19 25.26
CA ALA A 11 15.61 -1.84 24.93
C ALA A 11 14.81 -1.04 23.88
N VAL A 12 14.76 0.30 24.01
CA VAL A 12 14.12 1.16 23.00
C VAL A 12 14.84 1.08 21.66
N LEU A 13 16.18 1.01 21.66
CA LEU A 13 16.96 0.89 20.43
C LEU A 13 16.72 -0.46 19.73
N LEU A 14 16.62 -1.56 20.49
CA LEU A 14 16.34 -2.89 19.94
C LEU A 14 14.94 -2.96 19.30
N ILE A 15 13.93 -2.36 19.93
CA ILE A 15 12.57 -2.28 19.39
C ILE A 15 12.54 -1.41 18.11
N ALA A 16 13.30 -0.31 18.09
CA ALA A 16 13.40 0.52 16.89
C ALA A 16 14.03 -0.23 15.71
N ILE A 17 15.07 -1.03 15.94
CA ILE A 17 15.76 -1.80 14.89
C ILE A 17 14.87 -2.92 14.32
N SER A 18 14.12 -3.64 15.16
CA SER A 18 13.21 -4.68 14.69
C SER A 18 12.06 -4.14 13.83
N SER A 19 11.64 -2.90 14.08
CA SER A 19 10.56 -2.24 13.35
C SER A 19 10.94 -1.89 11.91
N VAL A 20 12.23 -1.58 11.68
CA VAL A 20 12.75 -1.23 10.35
C VAL A 20 12.81 -2.46 9.43
N ALA A 21 13.15 -3.64 9.96
CA ALA A 21 13.25 -4.87 9.18
C ALA A 21 11.91 -5.31 8.57
N LEU A 22 10.80 -5.10 9.28
CA LEU A 22 9.45 -5.47 8.81
C LEU A 22 8.91 -4.54 7.71
N ALA A 23 9.45 -3.32 7.58
CA ALA A 23 9.00 -2.35 6.58
C ALA A 23 9.50 -2.70 5.16
N ASP A 24 10.65 -3.38 5.05
CA ASP A 24 11.20 -3.84 3.77
C ASP A 24 10.47 -5.08 3.21
N ASP A 25 9.59 -5.69 4.00
CA ASP A 25 8.90 -6.94 3.66
C ASP A 25 7.59 -6.76 2.90
N VAL A 26 7.19 -5.50 2.61
CA VAL A 26 5.91 -5.20 1.93
C VAL A 26 6.14 -4.49 0.60
N VAL A 27 5.54 -5.03 -0.46
CA VAL A 27 5.47 -4.44 -1.80
C VAL A 27 4.09 -3.82 -1.99
N LYS A 28 4.03 -2.49 -2.00
CA LYS A 28 2.80 -1.74 -2.19
C LYS A 28 2.49 -1.52 -3.67
N ILE A 29 1.31 -1.93 -4.11
CA ILE A 29 0.79 -1.72 -5.45
C ILE A 29 -0.42 -0.80 -5.38
N GLY A 30 -0.38 0.30 -6.11
CA GLY A 30 -1.49 1.25 -6.20
C GLY A 30 -2.52 0.84 -7.24
N ILE A 31 -3.79 1.01 -6.92
CA ILE A 31 -4.93 0.76 -7.80
C ILE A 31 -5.75 2.04 -7.87
N SER A 32 -5.93 2.56 -9.08
CA SER A 32 -6.82 3.69 -9.36
C SER A 32 -7.94 3.25 -10.29
N GLU A 33 -9.07 2.88 -9.70
CA GLU A 33 -10.25 2.44 -10.43
C GLU A 33 -11.44 3.35 -10.08
N PRO A 34 -12.41 3.53 -10.98
CA PRO A 34 -13.65 4.21 -10.67
C PRO A 34 -14.48 3.30 -9.76
N MET A 35 -14.43 3.53 -8.46
CA MET A 35 -15.30 2.85 -7.50
C MET A 35 -16.65 3.58 -7.37
N THR A 36 -16.68 4.83 -7.81
CA THR A 36 -17.88 5.64 -7.96
C THR A 36 -17.91 6.33 -9.33
N GLY A 37 -19.02 7.01 -9.63
CA GLY A 37 -19.22 7.71 -10.89
C GLY A 37 -19.75 6.82 -12.02
N ALA A 38 -19.64 7.31 -13.26
CA ALA A 38 -20.28 6.71 -14.42
C ALA A 38 -19.76 5.29 -14.75
N MET A 39 -18.51 5.00 -14.42
CA MET A 39 -17.84 3.73 -14.73
C MET A 39 -17.71 2.81 -13.51
N ALA A 40 -18.43 3.08 -12.41
CA ALA A 40 -18.32 2.36 -11.14
C ALA A 40 -18.43 0.83 -11.27
N VAL A 41 -19.35 0.35 -12.11
CA VAL A 41 -19.54 -1.09 -12.34
C VAL A 41 -18.28 -1.74 -12.91
N GLY A 42 -17.60 -1.05 -13.84
CA GLY A 42 -16.34 -1.52 -14.41
C GLY A 42 -15.23 -1.58 -13.36
N GLY A 43 -15.05 -0.51 -12.58
CA GLY A 43 -14.00 -0.45 -11.56
C GLY A 43 -14.19 -1.48 -10.44
N VAL A 44 -15.44 -1.75 -10.01
CA VAL A 44 -15.72 -2.82 -9.04
C VAL A 44 -15.34 -4.20 -9.60
N LEU A 45 -15.64 -4.48 -10.87
CA LEU A 45 -15.26 -5.75 -11.51
C LEU A 45 -13.73 -5.88 -11.65
N CYS A 46 -13.03 -4.80 -12.00
CA CYS A 46 -11.57 -4.76 -12.01
C CYS A 46 -11.00 -5.05 -10.62
N MET A 47 -11.52 -4.40 -9.58
CA MET A 47 -11.08 -4.60 -8.19
C MET A 47 -11.24 -6.05 -7.74
N GLN A 48 -12.37 -6.69 -8.04
CA GLN A 48 -12.57 -8.12 -7.75
C GLN A 48 -11.52 -9.01 -8.44
N GLY A 49 -11.10 -8.66 -9.66
CA GLY A 49 -10.01 -9.34 -10.36
C GLY A 49 -8.67 -9.17 -9.66
N TYR A 50 -8.36 -7.96 -9.18
CA TYR A 50 -7.13 -7.69 -8.41
C TYR A 50 -7.11 -8.45 -7.09
N GLU A 51 -8.24 -8.47 -6.36
CA GLU A 51 -8.38 -9.21 -5.11
C GLU A 51 -8.20 -10.72 -5.33
N LEU A 52 -8.82 -11.28 -6.37
CA LEU A 52 -8.66 -12.70 -6.71
C LEU A 52 -7.21 -13.04 -7.05
N ALA A 53 -6.53 -12.21 -7.85
CA ALA A 53 -5.13 -12.42 -8.20
C ALA A 53 -4.22 -12.35 -6.96
N HIS A 54 -4.52 -11.43 -6.04
CA HIS A 54 -3.80 -11.29 -4.78
C HIS A 54 -4.05 -12.46 -3.82
N GLU A 55 -5.28 -12.99 -3.75
CA GLU A 55 -5.58 -14.19 -2.98
C GLU A 55 -4.77 -15.40 -3.48
N GLN A 56 -4.63 -15.54 -4.80
CA GLN A 56 -3.85 -16.62 -5.40
C GLN A 56 -2.33 -16.44 -5.21
N ASN A 57 -1.84 -15.20 -5.26
CA ASN A 57 -0.42 -14.87 -5.14
C ASN A 57 -0.22 -13.69 -4.19
N PRO A 58 -0.31 -13.91 -2.86
CA PRO A 58 -0.24 -12.84 -1.88
C PRO A 58 1.19 -12.32 -1.65
N THR A 59 2.19 -12.98 -2.23
CA THR A 59 3.60 -12.62 -2.08
C THR A 59 4.32 -12.59 -3.43
N VAL A 60 5.36 -11.77 -3.53
CA VAL A 60 6.24 -11.68 -4.70
C VAL A 60 7.69 -11.56 -4.23
N LEU A 61 8.59 -12.40 -4.76
CA LEU A 61 10.00 -12.45 -4.36
C LEU A 61 10.21 -12.59 -2.83
N GLY A 62 9.30 -13.30 -2.15
CA GLY A 62 9.35 -13.50 -0.69
C GLY A 62 8.81 -12.33 0.15
N LYS A 63 8.32 -11.25 -0.48
CA LYS A 63 7.70 -10.09 0.17
C LYS A 63 6.18 -10.16 0.07
N THR A 64 5.47 -9.66 1.09
CA THR A 64 4.01 -9.53 1.08
C THR A 64 3.58 -8.44 0.10
N VAL A 65 2.54 -8.68 -0.69
CA VAL A 65 1.93 -7.66 -1.54
C VAL A 65 0.83 -6.94 -0.75
N GLU A 66 0.77 -5.62 -0.83
CA GLU A 66 -0.32 -4.81 -0.30
C GLU A 66 -0.95 -4.02 -1.45
N LEU A 67 -2.27 -4.15 -1.62
CA LEU A 67 -3.04 -3.38 -2.61
C LEU A 67 -3.58 -2.11 -1.97
N ILE A 68 -3.30 -0.95 -2.58
CA ILE A 68 -3.76 0.36 -2.10
C ILE A 68 -4.70 0.96 -3.13
N LEU A 69 -5.99 1.03 -2.80
CA LEU A 69 -7.04 1.54 -3.68
C LEU A 69 -7.28 3.04 -3.46
N VAL A 70 -7.37 3.81 -4.54
CA VAL A 70 -7.85 5.19 -4.55
C VAL A 70 -8.91 5.35 -5.65
N ASP A 71 -10.14 5.67 -5.23
CA ASP A 71 -11.27 5.91 -6.14
C ASP A 71 -11.04 7.17 -7.00
N ASN A 72 -11.02 6.99 -8.32
CA ASN A 72 -10.87 8.10 -9.28
C ASN A 72 -12.21 8.72 -9.72
N LYS A 73 -13.35 8.17 -9.26
CA LYS A 73 -14.70 8.70 -9.45
C LYS A 73 -15.15 8.86 -10.90
N SER A 74 -14.47 8.23 -11.86
CA SER A 74 -14.66 8.48 -13.30
C SER A 74 -14.41 9.95 -13.72
N ASP A 75 -13.64 10.71 -12.93
CA ASP A 75 -13.32 12.10 -13.21
C ASP A 75 -11.83 12.28 -13.57
N LYS A 76 -11.55 13.13 -14.55
CA LYS A 76 -10.18 13.30 -15.08
C LYS A 76 -9.23 13.95 -14.08
N VAL A 77 -9.72 14.91 -13.28
CA VAL A 77 -8.92 15.61 -12.28
C VAL A 77 -8.67 14.69 -11.09
N GLU A 78 -9.72 13.99 -10.64
CA GLU A 78 -9.61 13.02 -9.55
C GLU A 78 -8.69 11.85 -9.94
N SER A 79 -8.70 11.40 -11.21
CA SER A 79 -7.77 10.37 -11.70
C SER A 79 -6.31 10.80 -11.59
N ALA A 80 -5.97 12.02 -12.02
CA ALA A 80 -4.61 12.53 -11.88
C ALA A 80 -4.19 12.70 -10.40
N SER A 81 -5.12 13.15 -9.56
CA SER A 81 -4.91 13.29 -8.11
C SER A 81 -4.73 11.93 -7.43
N ALA A 82 -5.50 10.90 -7.83
CA ALA A 82 -5.41 9.55 -7.30
C ALA A 82 -4.03 8.93 -7.55
N VAL A 83 -3.53 9.02 -8.79
CA VAL A 83 -2.18 8.54 -9.13
C VAL A 83 -1.11 9.32 -8.36
N SER A 84 -1.22 10.65 -8.28
CA SER A 84 -0.28 11.48 -7.53
C SER A 84 -0.24 11.06 -6.06
N ARG A 85 -1.41 10.83 -5.44
CA ARG A 85 -1.50 10.34 -4.06
C ARG A 85 -0.84 8.96 -3.91
N LEU A 86 -1.10 8.02 -4.81
CA LEU A 86 -0.53 6.67 -4.76
C LEU A 86 1.01 6.72 -4.78
N ILE A 87 1.59 7.58 -5.62
CA ILE A 87 3.03 7.73 -5.73
C ILE A 87 3.60 8.50 -4.54
N GLU A 88 3.12 9.71 -4.30
CA GLU A 88 3.75 10.67 -3.37
C GLU A 88 3.45 10.37 -1.91
N LYS A 89 2.24 9.90 -1.61
CA LYS A 89 1.79 9.64 -0.23
C LYS A 89 1.93 8.19 0.15
N GLU A 90 1.49 7.29 -0.72
CA GLU A 90 1.41 5.86 -0.39
C GLU A 90 2.72 5.12 -0.72
N GLY A 91 3.58 5.70 -1.58
CA GLY A 91 4.91 5.18 -1.89
C GLY A 91 4.86 3.86 -2.65
N VAL A 92 3.87 3.67 -3.53
CA VAL A 92 3.69 2.43 -4.28
C VAL A 92 4.79 2.23 -5.32
N VAL A 93 5.17 0.98 -5.59
CA VAL A 93 6.19 0.66 -6.60
C VAL A 93 5.62 0.52 -8.01
N ALA A 94 4.30 0.35 -8.11
CA ALA A 94 3.56 0.23 -9.37
C ALA A 94 2.14 0.78 -9.20
N VAL A 95 1.55 1.26 -10.29
CA VAL A 95 0.16 1.73 -10.35
C VAL A 95 -0.56 1.01 -11.48
N PHE A 96 -1.70 0.41 -11.18
CA PHE A 96 -2.70 -0.02 -12.15
C PHE A 96 -3.86 0.98 -12.17
N SER A 97 -4.33 1.35 -13.36
CA SER A 97 -5.36 2.38 -13.53
C SER A 97 -6.35 1.99 -14.62
N GLY A 98 -7.62 2.31 -14.37
CA GLY A 98 -8.76 2.16 -15.29
C GLY A 98 -9.51 3.46 -15.54
#